data_AF-A0A1T1HZQ6-F1
#
_entry.id   AF-A0A1T1HZQ6-F1
#
_cell.length_a   1.000
_cell.length_b   1.000
_cell.length_c   1.000
_cell.angle_alpha   90.00
_cell.angle_beta   90.00
_cell.angle_gamma   90.00
#
_symmetry.space_group_name_H-M   'P 1'
#
loop_
_entity.id
_entity.type
_entity.pdbx_description
1 polymer ?
#
loop_
_entity_poly.entity_id
_entity_poly.type
_entity_poly.pdbx_seq_one_letter_code
_entity_poly.pdbx_strand_id
1 'polypeptide(L)'
;MALLTIDRKQLERAATLETDRQLIRYIRDTLGPVLPRLPAQPELIGPFVQKAGREAIESGYGDGGQYSFHILTSLLLGSSWEHHSFYTGRFEKYLDTPGMEQSARITLALGAVIDARQALEAVLPRLIDAAVESLGIYPERFKPEDIWNTFQHMAHARGFQPRQVLPLFEHFEAGFRKGNGLPPIRREKLAGHVEVGYIAQGIPLPKPSDAIRDLNSLQLMNFNGSLLLALIYGPAFTYNLFFNGLLQTLDSTNQPDVYQHELKEFLLSHRRALSENTDE
;
A
#
# COMPACT_ATOMS: atom_id res chain seq x y z
N MET A 1 13.04 14.23 -49.94
CA MET A 1 12.68 12.93 -49.33
C MET A 1 12.82 13.02 -47.80
N ALA A 2 11.99 13.82 -47.12
CA ALA A 2 12.01 13.94 -45.65
C ALA A 2 10.96 13.06 -44.95
N LEU A 3 10.01 12.52 -45.71
CA LEU A 3 8.89 11.69 -45.24
C LEU A 3 9.28 10.22 -44.95
N LEU A 4 10.50 9.80 -45.28
CA LEU A 4 10.98 8.42 -45.11
C LEU A 4 11.75 8.19 -43.79
N THR A 5 11.87 9.21 -42.95
CA THR A 5 12.62 9.19 -41.67
C THR A 5 11.77 9.61 -40.48
N ILE A 6 10.45 9.46 -40.58
CA ILE A 6 9.60 9.56 -39.40
C ILE A 6 9.82 8.27 -38.57
N ASP A 7 10.71 8.37 -37.59
CA ASP A 7 10.92 7.31 -36.61
C ASP A 7 9.75 7.30 -35.64
N ARG A 8 8.83 6.37 -35.87
CA ARG A 8 7.65 6.16 -35.02
C ARG A 8 8.03 6.01 -33.54
N LYS A 9 9.16 5.38 -33.23
CA LYS A 9 9.62 5.24 -31.84
C LYS A 9 10.06 6.57 -31.24
N GLN A 10 10.63 7.47 -32.03
CA GLN A 10 10.97 8.82 -31.56
C GLN A 10 9.73 9.68 -31.35
N LEU A 11 8.71 9.55 -32.22
CA LEU A 11 7.43 10.22 -32.02
C LEU A 11 6.70 9.73 -30.78
N GLU A 12 6.63 8.41 -30.57
CA GLU A 12 6.01 7.80 -29.37
C GLU A 12 6.74 8.28 -28.10
N ARG A 13 8.08 8.27 -28.10
CA ARG A 13 8.88 8.81 -26.98
C ARG A 13 8.63 10.30 -26.74
N ALA A 14 8.55 11.10 -27.79
CA ALA A 14 8.28 12.53 -27.66
C ALA A 14 6.88 12.79 -27.09
N ALA A 15 5.89 12.00 -27.51
CA ALA A 15 4.53 12.05 -26.98
C ALA A 15 4.50 11.68 -25.48
N THR A 16 5.16 10.59 -25.07
CA THR A 16 5.26 10.21 -23.66
C THR A 16 5.91 11.30 -22.82
N LEU A 17 7.03 11.90 -23.28
CA LEU A 17 7.71 12.98 -22.57
C LEU A 17 6.83 14.22 -22.40
N GLU A 18 6.02 14.54 -23.40
CA GLU A 18 5.07 15.65 -23.31
C GLU A 18 3.91 15.32 -22.36
N THR A 19 3.38 14.09 -22.39
CA THR A 19 2.40 13.61 -21.42
C THR A 19 2.94 13.66 -19.98
N ASP A 20 4.19 13.24 -19.75
CA ASP A 20 4.83 13.34 -18.44
C ASP A 20 4.87 14.78 -17.94
N ARG A 21 5.29 15.73 -18.79
CA ARG A 21 5.32 17.17 -18.43
C ARG A 21 3.94 17.68 -18.04
N GLN A 22 2.92 17.33 -18.81
CA GLN A 22 1.54 17.73 -18.55
C GLN A 22 1.01 17.10 -17.25
N LEU A 23 1.30 15.83 -16.99
CA LEU A 23 0.93 15.15 -15.75
C LEU A 23 1.62 15.77 -14.53
N ILE A 24 2.93 16.02 -14.61
CA ILE A 24 3.67 16.66 -13.51
C ILE A 24 3.06 18.01 -13.18
N ARG A 25 2.78 18.83 -14.19
CA ARG A 25 2.14 20.13 -14.01
C ARG A 25 0.75 19.99 -13.41
N TYR A 26 -0.09 19.11 -13.97
CA TYR A 26 -1.43 18.86 -13.45
C TYR A 26 -1.42 18.43 -11.99
N ILE A 27 -0.58 17.47 -11.62
CA ILE A 27 -0.47 16.98 -10.24
C ILE A 27 -0.03 18.11 -9.30
N ARG A 28 0.99 18.89 -9.68
CA ARG A 28 1.48 19.99 -8.83
C ARG A 28 0.46 21.12 -8.69
N ASP A 29 -0.14 21.55 -9.80
CA ASP A 29 -1.02 22.71 -9.84
C ASP A 29 -2.42 22.38 -9.28
N THR A 30 -2.94 21.18 -9.56
CA THR A 30 -4.31 20.78 -9.20
C THR A 30 -4.36 19.95 -7.92
N LEU A 31 -3.43 19.01 -7.74
CA LEU A 31 -3.41 18.13 -6.56
C LEU A 31 -2.47 18.64 -5.46
N GLY A 32 -1.71 19.73 -5.70
CA GLY A 32 -0.79 20.33 -4.73
C GLY A 32 -1.34 20.45 -3.31
N PRO A 33 -2.55 21.02 -3.11
CA PRO A 33 -3.16 21.15 -1.79
C PRO A 33 -3.46 19.82 -1.08
N VAL A 34 -3.64 18.73 -1.83
CA VAL A 34 -3.97 17.40 -1.29
C VAL A 34 -2.77 16.44 -1.26
N LEU A 35 -1.61 16.80 -1.83
CA LEU A 35 -0.41 15.95 -1.81
C LEU A 35 0.02 15.52 -0.40
N PRO A 36 -0.06 16.37 0.65
CA PRO A 36 0.27 15.94 2.01
C PRO A 36 -0.62 14.80 2.54
N ARG A 37 -1.85 14.63 2.01
CA ARG A 37 -2.76 13.50 2.33
C ARG A 37 -2.36 12.20 1.61
N LEU A 38 -1.50 12.28 0.60
CA LEU A 38 -0.95 11.16 -0.19
C LEU A 38 0.47 10.76 0.25
N PRO A 39 0.84 11.06 1.50
CA PRO A 39 2.20 11.44 1.95
C PRO A 39 3.19 11.80 0.83
N ALA A 40 2.76 12.61 -0.15
CA ALA A 40 3.56 12.91 -1.33
C ALA A 40 4.26 14.26 -1.19
N GLN A 41 5.50 14.33 -1.69
CA GLN A 41 6.29 15.57 -1.71
C GLN A 41 6.29 16.18 -3.12
N PRO A 42 5.99 17.49 -3.28
CA PRO A 42 5.95 18.16 -4.59
C PRO A 42 7.22 17.99 -5.44
N GLU A 43 8.38 17.92 -4.78
CA GLU A 43 9.71 17.76 -5.39
C GLU A 43 9.85 16.39 -6.04
N LEU A 44 9.23 15.36 -5.45
CA LEU A 44 9.30 13.97 -5.90
C LEU A 44 8.27 13.62 -6.97
N ILE A 45 7.34 14.52 -7.31
CA ILE A 45 6.32 14.27 -8.35
C ILE A 45 6.95 13.98 -9.72
N GLY A 46 7.98 14.71 -10.12
CA GLY A 46 8.69 14.46 -11.39
C GLY A 46 9.30 13.06 -11.47
N PRO A 47 10.18 12.69 -10.51
CA PRO A 47 10.72 11.34 -10.41
C PRO A 47 9.64 10.24 -10.29
N PHE A 48 8.54 10.52 -9.57
CA PHE A 48 7.39 9.62 -9.45
C PHE A 48 6.75 9.34 -10.80
N VAL A 49 6.38 10.38 -11.56
CA VAL A 49 5.75 10.22 -12.88
C VAL A 49 6.64 9.40 -13.82
N GLN A 50 7.95 9.67 -13.83
CA GLN A 50 8.89 8.90 -14.64
C GLN A 50 8.96 7.42 -14.23
N LYS A 51 8.91 7.13 -12.93
CA LYS A 51 8.94 5.74 -12.44
C LYS A 51 7.62 5.03 -12.75
N ALA A 52 6.49 5.61 -12.37
CA ALA A 52 5.17 5.05 -12.62
C ALA A 52 4.86 4.93 -14.13
N GLY A 53 5.44 5.80 -14.95
CA GLY A 53 5.35 5.73 -16.41
C GLY A 53 6.09 4.52 -17.00
N ARG A 54 7.30 4.22 -16.49
CA ARG A 54 7.99 2.97 -16.87
C ARG A 54 7.18 1.75 -16.50
N GLU A 55 6.65 1.73 -15.28
CA GLU A 55 5.78 0.65 -14.80
C GLU A 55 4.52 0.52 -15.66
N ALA A 56 3.89 1.64 -16.05
CA ALA A 56 2.74 1.64 -16.95
C ALA A 56 3.05 1.00 -18.31
N ILE A 57 4.20 1.34 -18.91
CA ILE A 57 4.64 0.75 -20.19
C ILE A 57 4.89 -0.76 -20.03
N GLU A 58 5.57 -1.16 -18.96
CA GLU A 58 5.87 -2.57 -18.65
C GLU A 58 4.59 -3.40 -18.42
N SER A 59 3.56 -2.80 -17.84
CA SER A 59 2.24 -3.40 -17.64
C SER A 59 1.30 -3.32 -18.86
N GLY A 60 1.75 -2.73 -19.97
CA GLY A 60 0.97 -2.66 -21.22
C GLY A 60 0.03 -1.45 -21.35
N TYR A 61 0.14 -0.45 -20.47
CA TYR A 61 -0.60 0.81 -20.52
C TYR A 61 0.22 1.96 -21.12
N GLY A 62 1.07 1.68 -22.11
CA GLY A 62 1.99 2.66 -22.68
C GLY A 62 1.33 3.78 -23.50
N ASP A 63 0.03 3.67 -23.79
CA ASP A 63 -0.64 4.49 -24.80
C ASP A 63 -1.67 5.47 -24.21
N GLY A 64 -1.50 6.76 -24.55
CA GLY A 64 -2.50 7.81 -24.41
C GLY A 64 -3.13 7.91 -23.01
N GLY A 65 -4.46 7.85 -22.94
CA GLY A 65 -5.19 8.01 -21.68
C GLY A 65 -4.98 6.88 -20.68
N GLN A 66 -4.61 5.68 -21.13
CA GLN A 66 -4.33 4.55 -20.23
C GLN A 66 -3.03 4.75 -19.44
N TYR A 67 -2.03 5.34 -20.08
CA TYR A 67 -0.77 5.73 -19.43
C TYR A 67 -1.02 6.71 -18.28
N SER A 68 -1.74 7.79 -18.56
CA SER A 68 -2.13 8.78 -17.55
C SER A 68 -2.99 8.18 -16.44
N PHE A 69 -3.94 7.31 -16.79
CA PHE A 69 -4.77 6.59 -15.83
C PHE A 69 -3.92 5.74 -14.88
N HIS A 70 -2.96 4.96 -15.39
CA HIS A 70 -2.11 4.10 -14.57
C HIS A 70 -1.27 4.92 -13.59
N ILE A 71 -0.67 6.03 -14.04
CA ILE A 71 0.15 6.92 -13.19
C ILE A 71 -0.71 7.57 -12.09
N LEU A 72 -1.87 8.12 -12.44
CA LEU A 72 -2.77 8.76 -11.46
C LEU A 72 -3.33 7.74 -10.47
N THR A 73 -3.66 6.53 -10.92
CA THR A 73 -4.12 5.46 -10.03
C THR A 73 -3.01 5.05 -9.06
N SER A 74 -1.77 4.94 -9.54
CA SER A 74 -0.60 4.66 -8.70
C SER A 74 -0.34 5.77 -7.67
N LEU A 75 -0.60 7.03 -8.03
CA LEU A 75 -0.45 8.16 -7.11
C LEU A 75 -1.50 8.11 -5.98
N LEU A 76 -2.75 7.79 -6.33
CA LEU A 76 -3.88 7.83 -5.39
C LEU A 76 -3.94 6.59 -4.49
N LEU A 77 -3.71 5.40 -5.05
CA LEU A 77 -3.92 4.12 -4.37
C LEU A 77 -2.63 3.37 -4.03
N GLY A 78 -1.48 3.90 -4.45
CA GLY A 78 -0.18 3.27 -4.30
C GLY A 78 0.27 2.49 -5.53
N SER A 79 1.58 2.24 -5.62
CA SER A 79 2.17 1.42 -6.67
C SER A 79 1.63 -0.01 -6.65
N SER A 80 1.62 -0.66 -7.82
CA SER A 80 1.17 -2.05 -7.97
C SER A 80 -0.27 -2.31 -7.50
N TRP A 81 -1.14 -1.30 -7.64
CA TRP A 81 -2.56 -1.36 -7.27
C TRP A 81 -3.32 -2.52 -7.93
N GLU A 82 -2.88 -2.97 -9.11
CA GLU A 82 -3.45 -4.11 -9.86
C GLU A 82 -3.36 -5.43 -9.08
N HIS A 83 -2.25 -5.61 -8.36
CA HIS A 83 -1.99 -6.79 -7.53
C HIS A 83 -2.44 -6.59 -6.09
N HIS A 84 -3.02 -5.43 -5.77
CA HIS A 84 -3.41 -5.12 -4.42
C HIS A 84 -4.71 -5.84 -4.06
N SER A 85 -4.68 -6.67 -3.01
CA SER A 85 -5.87 -7.40 -2.52
C SER A 85 -7.11 -6.54 -2.19
N PHE A 86 -6.99 -5.21 -2.04
CA PHE A 86 -8.13 -4.30 -1.87
C PHE A 86 -8.77 -3.87 -3.20
N TYR A 87 -8.03 -3.90 -4.30
CA TYR A 87 -8.36 -3.23 -5.55
C TYR A 87 -8.32 -4.15 -6.79
N THR A 88 -7.71 -5.33 -6.71
CA THR A 88 -7.57 -6.26 -7.84
C THR A 88 -8.89 -6.49 -8.56
N GLY A 89 -8.91 -6.25 -9.88
CA GLY A 89 -10.07 -6.46 -10.75
C GLY A 89 -11.18 -5.42 -10.60
N ARG A 90 -11.02 -4.40 -9.73
CA ARG A 90 -12.05 -3.40 -9.45
C ARG A 90 -12.16 -2.36 -10.56
N PHE A 91 -11.05 -2.01 -11.22
CA PHE A 91 -11.01 -0.91 -12.17
C PHE A 91 -10.96 -1.41 -13.62
N GLU A 92 -10.32 -2.55 -13.84
CA GLU A 92 -10.16 -3.25 -15.12
C GLU A 92 -11.52 -3.56 -15.74
N LYS A 93 -12.53 -3.90 -14.92
CA LYS A 93 -13.91 -4.11 -15.38
C LYS A 93 -14.50 -2.93 -16.15
N TYR A 94 -14.07 -1.68 -15.86
CA TYR A 94 -14.53 -0.50 -16.58
C TYR A 94 -13.75 -0.34 -17.89
N LEU A 95 -12.43 -0.58 -17.85
CA LEU A 95 -11.54 -0.48 -19.01
C LEU A 95 -11.94 -1.46 -20.13
N ASP A 96 -12.47 -2.62 -19.76
CA ASP A 96 -12.86 -3.68 -20.70
C ASP A 96 -14.34 -3.64 -21.13
N THR A 97 -15.10 -2.60 -20.76
CA THR A 97 -16.55 -2.51 -21.06
C THR A 97 -16.82 -2.49 -22.58
N PRO A 98 -17.48 -3.50 -23.17
CA PRO A 98 -17.74 -3.56 -24.60
C PRO A 98 -18.67 -2.42 -25.07
N GLY A 99 -18.45 -1.92 -26.28
CA GLY A 99 -19.32 -0.93 -26.91
C GLY A 99 -19.18 0.51 -26.40
N MET A 100 -18.29 0.77 -25.42
CA MET A 100 -18.03 2.11 -24.89
C MET A 100 -16.77 2.72 -25.52
N GLU A 101 -16.74 4.03 -25.73
CA GLU A 101 -15.52 4.73 -26.15
C GLU A 101 -14.43 4.67 -25.07
N GLN A 102 -13.16 4.57 -25.46
CA GLN A 102 -12.03 4.45 -24.53
C GLN A 102 -11.96 5.62 -23.52
N SER A 103 -12.23 6.84 -23.97
CA SER A 103 -12.26 8.04 -23.12
C SER A 103 -13.27 7.91 -21.98
N ALA A 104 -14.50 7.51 -22.30
CA ALA A 104 -15.57 7.28 -21.32
C ALA A 104 -15.23 6.14 -20.34
N ARG A 105 -14.61 5.05 -20.82
CA ARG A 105 -14.15 3.95 -19.94
C ARG A 105 -13.11 4.42 -18.93
N ILE A 106 -12.13 5.21 -19.38
CA ILE A 106 -11.10 5.79 -18.51
C ILE A 106 -11.73 6.74 -17.50
N THR A 107 -12.68 7.58 -17.91
CA THR A 107 -13.41 8.48 -16.99
C THR A 107 -14.14 7.69 -15.90
N LEU A 108 -14.85 6.62 -16.25
CA LEU A 108 -15.54 5.77 -15.26
C LEU A 108 -14.55 5.05 -14.34
N ALA A 109 -13.46 4.51 -14.89
CA ALA A 109 -12.41 3.87 -14.11
C ALA A 109 -11.78 4.86 -13.11
N LEU A 110 -11.46 6.07 -13.56
CA LEU A 110 -10.89 7.12 -12.72
C LEU A 110 -11.87 7.58 -11.62
N GLY A 111 -13.16 7.70 -11.95
CA GLY A 111 -14.20 7.95 -10.95
C GLY A 111 -14.20 6.88 -9.85
N ALA A 112 -14.14 5.60 -10.23
CA ALA A 112 -14.07 4.51 -9.26
C ALA A 112 -12.78 4.52 -8.41
N VAL A 113 -11.65 4.96 -9.00
CA VAL A 113 -10.38 5.16 -8.28
C VAL A 113 -10.50 6.29 -7.25
N ILE A 114 -11.13 7.41 -7.62
CA ILE A 114 -11.38 8.53 -6.70
C ILE A 114 -12.28 8.07 -5.56
N ASP A 115 -13.38 7.36 -5.83
CA ASP A 115 -14.26 6.81 -4.80
C ASP A 115 -13.50 5.87 -3.86
N ALA A 116 -12.63 5.02 -4.41
CA ALA A 116 -11.80 4.10 -3.62
C ALA A 116 -10.78 4.85 -2.74
N ARG A 117 -10.22 5.95 -3.24
CA ARG A 117 -9.34 6.84 -2.48
C ARG A 117 -10.09 7.53 -1.34
N GLN A 118 -11.26 8.10 -1.62
CA GLN A 118 -12.08 8.76 -0.60
C GLN A 118 -12.51 7.78 0.50
N ALA A 119 -12.91 6.56 0.13
CA ALA A 119 -13.22 5.51 1.08
C ALA A 119 -12.02 5.11 1.95
N LEU A 120 -10.80 5.09 1.39
CA LEU A 120 -9.57 4.92 2.16
C LEU A 120 -9.33 6.10 3.10
N GLU A 121 -9.43 7.34 2.63
CA GLU A 121 -9.22 8.53 3.46
C GLU A 121 -10.17 8.61 4.65
N ALA A 122 -11.42 8.20 4.48
CA ALA A 122 -12.40 8.15 5.57
C ALA A 122 -11.96 7.22 6.73
N VAL A 123 -11.18 6.17 6.44
CA VAL A 123 -10.71 5.22 7.46
C VAL A 123 -9.26 5.44 7.88
N LEU A 124 -8.46 6.17 7.11
CA LEU A 124 -7.03 6.43 7.37
C LEU A 124 -6.75 6.95 8.79
N PRO A 125 -7.48 7.96 9.33
CA PRO A 125 -7.29 8.43 10.69
C PRO A 125 -7.30 7.31 11.72
N ARG A 126 -8.33 6.45 11.68
CA ARG A 126 -8.49 5.33 12.61
C ARG A 126 -7.40 4.28 12.46
N LEU A 127 -6.95 4.02 11.22
CA LEU A 127 -5.87 3.08 10.97
C LEU A 127 -4.55 3.58 11.54
N ILE A 128 -4.27 4.87 11.35
CA ILE A 128 -3.08 5.52 11.90
C ILE A 128 -3.13 5.52 13.43
N ASP A 129 -4.28 5.86 14.02
CA ASP A 129 -4.44 5.88 15.48
C ASP A 129 -4.17 4.48 16.08
N ALA A 130 -4.70 3.40 15.47
CA ALA A 130 -4.43 2.03 15.89
C ALA A 130 -2.95 1.62 15.71
N ALA A 131 -2.31 2.06 14.62
CA ALA A 131 -0.88 1.82 14.40
C ALA A 131 -0.01 2.53 15.44
N VAL A 132 -0.32 3.78 15.77
CA VAL A 132 0.38 4.57 16.78
C VAL A 132 0.23 3.95 18.17
N GLU A 133 -0.97 3.45 18.51
CA GLU A 133 -1.22 2.73 19.76
C GLU A 133 -0.35 1.47 19.86
N SER A 134 -0.32 0.65 18.81
CA SER A 134 0.53 -0.56 18.75
C SER A 134 2.01 -0.24 18.90
N LEU A 135 2.50 0.81 18.24
CA LEU A 135 3.88 1.30 18.37
C LEU A 135 4.14 1.99 19.73
N GLY A 136 3.12 2.16 20.58
CA GLY A 136 3.24 2.64 21.97
C GLY A 136 3.57 1.58 22.98
N ILE A 137 3.55 0.32 22.59
CA ILE A 137 3.91 -0.78 23.46
C ILE A 137 5.44 -0.86 23.52
N TYR A 138 5.99 -0.69 24.72
CA TYR A 138 7.42 -0.82 24.99
C TYR A 138 7.98 -2.15 24.46
N PRO A 139 9.16 -2.17 23.84
CA PRO A 139 9.70 -3.38 23.22
C PRO A 139 9.82 -4.59 24.13
N GLU A 140 10.07 -4.39 25.42
CA GLU A 140 10.19 -5.48 26.40
C GLU A 140 8.83 -6.13 26.73
N ARG A 141 7.74 -5.42 26.44
CA ARG A 141 6.37 -5.87 26.71
C ARG A 141 5.62 -6.30 25.46
N PHE A 142 6.17 -6.01 24.28
CA PHE A 142 5.53 -6.27 23.01
C PHE A 142 5.52 -7.76 22.67
N LYS A 143 4.33 -8.27 22.36
CA LYS A 143 4.11 -9.69 22.10
C LYS A 143 3.53 -9.92 20.70
N PRO A 144 3.77 -11.09 20.10
CA PRO A 144 3.12 -11.50 18.85
C PRO A 144 1.60 -11.32 18.82
N GLU A 145 0.93 -11.51 19.95
CA GLU A 145 -0.51 -11.32 20.08
C GLU A 145 -0.93 -9.86 19.84
N ASP A 146 -0.11 -8.90 20.22
CA ASP A 146 -0.38 -7.47 20.00
C ASP A 146 -0.41 -7.14 18.50
N ILE A 147 0.51 -7.76 17.74
CA ILE A 147 0.56 -7.65 16.27
C ILE A 147 -0.73 -8.20 15.67
N TRP A 148 -1.11 -9.43 16.04
CA TRP A 148 -2.30 -10.06 15.47
C TRP A 148 -3.57 -9.28 15.79
N ASN A 149 -3.76 -8.86 17.04
CA ASN A 149 -4.93 -8.10 17.45
C ASN A 149 -5.02 -6.76 16.71
N THR A 150 -3.90 -6.03 16.61
CA THR A 150 -3.83 -4.76 15.87
C THR A 150 -4.12 -4.98 14.39
N PHE A 151 -3.51 -6.01 13.78
CA PHE A 151 -3.72 -6.36 12.39
C PHE A 151 -5.19 -6.68 12.10
N GLN A 152 -5.83 -7.50 12.93
CA GLN A 152 -7.25 -7.82 12.78
C GLN A 152 -8.11 -6.55 12.84
N HIS A 153 -7.87 -5.69 13.84
CA HIS A 153 -8.61 -4.44 13.99
C HIS A 153 -8.51 -3.55 12.75
N MET A 154 -7.29 -3.36 12.24
CA MET A 154 -7.04 -2.54 11.05
C MET A 154 -7.57 -3.17 9.77
N ALA A 155 -7.43 -4.48 9.59
CA ALA A 155 -7.99 -5.19 8.43
C ALA A 155 -9.52 -5.06 8.39
N HIS A 156 -10.19 -5.17 9.53
CA HIS A 156 -11.63 -4.94 9.63
C HIS A 156 -12.01 -3.49 9.34
N ALA A 157 -11.25 -2.51 9.83
CA ALA A 157 -11.47 -1.11 9.50
C ALA A 157 -11.26 -0.82 7.99
N ARG A 158 -10.40 -1.59 7.31
CA ARG A 158 -10.26 -1.58 5.84
C ARG A 158 -11.36 -2.36 5.09
N GLY A 159 -12.31 -2.98 5.80
CA GLY A 159 -13.47 -3.66 5.22
C GLY A 159 -13.30 -5.17 4.97
N PHE A 160 -12.23 -5.79 5.46
CA PHE A 160 -12.08 -7.25 5.33
C PHE A 160 -13.04 -8.01 6.23
N GLN A 161 -13.62 -9.07 5.67
CA GLN A 161 -14.42 -10.02 6.41
C GLN A 161 -13.52 -10.91 7.29
N PRO A 162 -13.99 -11.42 8.45
CA PRO A 162 -13.18 -12.26 9.35
C PRO A 162 -12.44 -13.41 8.65
N ARG A 163 -13.11 -14.07 7.71
CA ARG A 163 -12.52 -15.18 6.92
C ARG A 163 -11.36 -14.77 6.00
N GLN A 164 -11.22 -13.49 5.68
CA GLN A 164 -10.18 -12.95 4.77
C GLN A 164 -8.96 -12.43 5.52
N VAL A 165 -9.08 -12.16 6.83
CA VAL A 165 -8.01 -11.53 7.61
C VAL A 165 -6.79 -12.44 7.75
N LEU A 166 -7.00 -13.73 8.03
CA LEU A 166 -5.88 -14.67 8.15
C LEU A 166 -5.12 -14.85 6.81
N PRO A 167 -5.78 -15.14 5.67
CA PRO A 167 -5.09 -15.18 4.38
C PRO A 167 -4.29 -13.91 4.06
N LEU A 168 -4.81 -12.74 4.41
CA LEU A 168 -4.10 -11.47 4.22
C LEU A 168 -2.84 -11.39 5.09
N PHE A 169 -2.95 -11.76 6.37
CA PHE A 169 -1.82 -11.81 7.29
C PHE A 169 -0.73 -12.75 6.79
N GLU A 170 -1.11 -13.96 6.37
CA GLU A 170 -0.20 -14.96 5.80
C GLU A 170 0.53 -14.44 4.56
N HIS A 171 -0.18 -13.69 3.70
CA HIS A 171 0.42 -13.09 2.52
C HIS A 171 1.50 -12.07 2.88
N PHE A 172 1.22 -11.15 3.81
CA PHE A 172 2.22 -10.15 4.24
C PHE A 172 3.37 -10.77 5.03
N GLU A 173 3.08 -11.76 5.87
CA GLU A 173 4.09 -12.54 6.58
C GLU A 173 5.03 -13.25 5.62
N ALA A 174 4.50 -13.93 4.59
CA ALA A 174 5.32 -14.59 3.59
C ALA A 174 6.21 -13.59 2.84
N GLY A 175 5.68 -12.40 2.52
CA GLY A 175 6.44 -11.31 1.92
C GLY A 175 7.59 -10.84 2.82
N PHE A 176 7.29 -10.52 4.08
CA PHE A 176 8.29 -10.09 5.06
C PHE A 176 9.39 -11.13 5.27
N ARG A 177 9.01 -12.40 5.48
CA ARG A 177 9.96 -13.49 5.72
C ARG A 177 10.86 -13.72 4.51
N LYS A 178 10.30 -13.72 3.30
CA LYS A 178 11.08 -13.82 2.06
C LYS A 178 12.07 -12.66 1.93
N GLY A 179 11.65 -11.43 2.19
CA GLY A 179 12.52 -10.24 2.12
C GLY A 179 13.67 -10.26 3.12
N ASN A 180 13.48 -10.89 4.27
CA ASN A 180 14.47 -10.98 5.35
C ASN A 180 15.25 -12.31 5.36
N GLY A 181 15.10 -13.16 4.34
CA GLY A 181 15.78 -14.47 4.29
C GLY A 181 15.33 -15.46 5.38
N LEU A 182 14.14 -15.28 5.95
CA LEU A 182 13.58 -16.14 6.99
C LEU A 182 12.83 -17.34 6.37
N PRO A 183 12.80 -18.50 7.06
CA PRO A 183 12.10 -19.68 6.57
C PRO A 183 10.58 -19.43 6.48
N PRO A 184 9.89 -19.98 5.47
CA PRO A 184 8.44 -19.83 5.34
C PRO A 184 7.70 -20.57 6.45
N ILE A 185 6.59 -20.00 6.90
CA ILE A 185 5.70 -20.65 7.88
C ILE A 185 4.71 -21.53 7.13
N ARG A 186 4.51 -22.76 7.65
CA ARG A 186 3.44 -23.65 7.20
C ARG A 186 2.45 -23.81 8.34
N ARG A 187 1.29 -23.16 8.22
CA ARG A 187 0.16 -23.37 9.15
C ARG A 187 -0.64 -24.57 8.68
N GLU A 188 -0.73 -25.59 9.52
CA GLU A 188 -1.63 -26.71 9.27
C GLU A 188 -3.07 -26.28 9.56
N LYS A 189 -3.99 -26.52 8.62
CA LYS A 189 -5.42 -26.32 8.88
C LYS A 189 -5.87 -27.38 9.88
N LEU A 190 -6.28 -26.95 11.05
CA LEU A 190 -6.91 -27.83 12.03
C LEU A 190 -8.22 -28.37 11.45
N ALA A 191 -8.36 -29.69 11.45
CA ALA A 191 -9.64 -30.30 11.13
C ALA A 191 -10.64 -30.00 12.25
N GLY A 192 -11.94 -29.82 11.93
CA GLY A 192 -12.94 -29.40 12.91
C GLY A 192 -13.08 -30.33 14.13
N HIS A 193 -12.81 -31.62 13.98
CA HIS A 193 -12.81 -32.56 15.11
C HIS A 193 -11.63 -32.34 16.08
N VAL A 194 -10.49 -31.84 15.58
CA VAL A 194 -9.33 -31.46 16.41
C VAL A 194 -9.64 -30.20 17.18
N GLU A 195 -10.30 -29.22 16.56
CA GLU A 195 -10.72 -27.97 17.20
C GLU A 195 -11.67 -28.23 18.38
N VAL A 196 -12.66 -29.11 18.18
CA VAL A 196 -13.57 -29.54 19.26
C VAL A 196 -12.80 -30.24 20.39
N GLY A 197 -11.79 -31.04 20.06
CA GLY A 197 -10.91 -31.69 21.05
C GLY A 197 -10.13 -30.69 21.90
N TYR A 198 -9.59 -29.64 21.28
CA TYR A 198 -8.88 -28.55 21.99
C TYR A 198 -9.82 -27.83 22.95
N ILE A 199 -11.02 -27.45 22.48
CA ILE A 199 -12.03 -26.76 23.30
C ILE A 199 -12.46 -27.64 24.49
N ALA A 200 -12.72 -28.94 24.26
CA ALA A 200 -13.13 -29.88 25.30
C ALA A 200 -12.07 -30.09 26.38
N GLN A 201 -10.78 -29.95 26.03
CA GLN A 201 -9.65 -30.08 26.94
C GLN A 201 -9.20 -28.75 27.55
N GLY A 202 -9.86 -27.63 27.21
CA GLY A 202 -9.45 -26.29 27.64
C GLY A 202 -8.11 -25.84 27.05
N ILE A 203 -7.65 -26.47 25.96
CA ILE A 203 -6.41 -26.11 25.28
C ILE A 203 -6.69 -24.92 24.34
N PRO A 204 -5.94 -23.82 24.45
CA PRO A 204 -6.09 -22.70 23.53
C PRO A 204 -5.82 -23.12 22.09
N LEU A 205 -6.67 -22.70 21.16
CA LEU A 205 -6.42 -22.92 19.74
C LEU A 205 -5.15 -22.18 19.31
N PRO A 206 -4.30 -22.80 18.45
CA PRO A 206 -3.16 -22.13 17.84
C PRO A 206 -3.57 -20.81 17.20
N LYS A 207 -2.92 -19.73 17.61
CA LYS A 207 -3.16 -18.41 17.06
C LYS A 207 -2.23 -18.17 15.89
N PRO A 208 -2.63 -17.36 14.90
CA PRO A 208 -1.73 -16.96 13.81
C PRO A 208 -0.43 -16.31 14.30
N SER A 209 -0.48 -15.62 15.45
CA SER A 209 0.65 -15.02 16.15
C SER A 209 1.64 -16.03 16.74
N ASP A 210 1.26 -17.30 16.94
CA ASP A 210 2.19 -18.28 17.50
C ASP A 210 3.36 -18.57 16.55
N ALA A 211 3.13 -18.43 15.25
CA ALA A 211 4.12 -18.73 14.23
C ALA A 211 5.24 -17.69 14.09
N ILE A 212 5.08 -16.49 14.68
CA ILE A 212 6.07 -15.41 14.66
C ILE A 212 6.81 -15.25 15.99
N ARG A 213 6.60 -16.18 16.95
CA ARG A 213 7.33 -16.20 18.23
C ARG A 213 8.83 -16.47 18.08
N ASP A 214 9.25 -16.96 16.92
CA ASP A 214 10.64 -17.23 16.58
C ASP A 214 11.44 -15.94 16.25
N LEU A 215 10.76 -14.82 16.02
CA LEU A 215 11.37 -13.53 15.75
C LEU A 215 11.99 -12.94 17.02
N ASN A 216 13.20 -12.39 16.90
CA ASN A 216 13.78 -11.56 17.97
C ASN A 216 13.04 -10.21 18.08
N SER A 217 13.29 -9.46 19.16
CA SER A 217 12.57 -8.20 19.42
C SER A 217 12.64 -7.19 18.27
N LEU A 218 13.80 -7.03 17.62
CA LEU A 218 13.96 -6.11 16.49
C LEU A 218 13.18 -6.60 15.26
N GLN A 219 13.29 -7.89 14.93
CA GLN A 219 12.53 -8.50 13.83
C GLN A 219 11.02 -8.40 14.05
N LEU A 220 10.58 -8.58 15.30
CA LEU A 220 9.17 -8.47 15.68
C LEU A 220 8.65 -7.04 15.48
N MET A 221 9.45 -6.02 15.82
CA MET A 221 9.11 -4.62 15.55
C MET A 221 9.10 -4.28 14.07
N ASN A 222 10.12 -4.72 13.33
CA ASN A 222 10.20 -4.50 11.89
C ASN A 222 9.02 -5.17 11.18
N PHE A 223 8.63 -6.36 11.64
CA PHE A 223 7.47 -7.07 11.14
C PHE A 223 6.17 -6.31 11.43
N ASN A 224 5.98 -5.84 12.67
CA ASN A 224 4.84 -5.01 13.03
C ASN A 224 4.77 -3.74 12.17
N GLY A 225 5.85 -2.95 12.12
CA GLY A 225 5.89 -1.73 11.33
C GLY A 225 5.59 -1.96 9.85
N SER A 226 6.17 -3.00 9.26
CA SER A 226 5.91 -3.39 7.86
C SER A 226 4.44 -3.76 7.61
N LEU A 227 3.82 -4.51 8.53
CA LEU A 227 2.40 -4.87 8.45
C LEU A 227 1.48 -3.64 8.53
N LEU A 228 1.76 -2.74 9.48
CA LEU A 228 0.98 -1.52 9.69
C LEU A 228 1.06 -0.63 8.44
N LEU A 229 2.27 -0.40 7.92
CA LEU A 229 2.50 0.36 6.69
C LEU A 229 1.80 -0.29 5.48
N ALA A 230 1.86 -1.61 5.35
CA ALA A 230 1.20 -2.32 4.26
C ALA A 230 -0.34 -2.20 4.32
N LEU A 231 -0.93 -2.16 5.52
CA LEU A 231 -2.38 -1.97 5.67
C LEU A 231 -2.83 -0.53 5.36
N ILE A 232 -1.98 0.46 5.68
CA ILE A 232 -2.28 1.89 5.48
C ILE A 232 -2.00 2.31 4.03
N TYR A 233 -0.84 1.94 3.48
CA TYR A 233 -0.30 2.44 2.21
C TYR A 233 -0.21 1.39 1.11
N GLY A 234 -0.56 0.14 1.42
CA GLY A 234 -0.53 -1.00 0.50
C GLY A 234 0.79 -1.80 0.57
N PRO A 235 0.78 -3.07 0.14
CA PRO A 235 1.91 -4.00 0.30
C PRO A 235 3.15 -3.62 -0.49
N ALA A 236 2.98 -2.79 -1.53
CA ALA A 236 4.07 -2.30 -2.37
C ALA A 236 4.64 -0.95 -1.87
N PHE A 237 4.33 -0.51 -0.65
CA PHE A 237 4.82 0.76 -0.10
C PHE A 237 6.35 0.88 -0.14
N THR A 238 7.07 -0.24 -0.02
CA THR A 238 8.54 -0.29 -0.12
C THR A 238 9.08 0.12 -1.49
N TYR A 239 8.23 0.07 -2.53
CA TYR A 239 8.58 0.51 -3.87
C TYR A 239 8.13 1.94 -4.15
N ASN A 240 7.37 2.58 -3.26
CA ASN A 240 6.90 3.93 -3.51
C ASN A 240 7.96 4.96 -3.07
N LEU A 241 8.37 5.81 -4.03
CA LEU A 241 9.45 6.78 -3.86
C LEU A 241 9.21 7.76 -2.72
N PHE A 242 7.95 8.07 -2.39
CA PHE A 242 7.62 8.98 -1.29
C PHE A 242 8.00 8.43 0.08
N PHE A 243 8.16 7.11 0.22
CA PHE A 243 8.57 6.48 1.47
C PHE A 243 10.08 6.22 1.56
N ASN A 244 10.87 6.51 0.52
CA ASN A 244 12.31 6.22 0.52
C ASN A 244 13.04 6.84 1.73
N GLY A 245 12.71 8.08 2.09
CA GLY A 245 13.29 8.74 3.26
C GLY A 245 12.97 8.01 4.57
N LEU A 246 11.69 7.65 4.77
CA LEU A 246 11.26 6.85 5.91
C LEU A 246 11.99 5.50 5.95
N LEU A 247 11.99 4.77 4.84
CA LEU A 247 12.60 3.45 4.74
C LEU A 247 14.10 3.50 5.06
N GLN A 248 14.83 4.49 4.55
CA GLN A 248 16.24 4.67 4.85
C GLN A 248 16.48 4.93 6.35
N THR A 249 15.65 5.76 6.98
CA THR A 249 15.73 6.01 8.43
C THR A 249 15.48 4.73 9.22
N LEU A 250 14.43 3.99 8.87
CA LEU A 250 14.07 2.73 9.53
C LEU A 250 15.14 1.64 9.34
N ASP A 251 15.69 1.50 8.13
CA ASP A 251 16.73 0.51 7.81
C ASP A 251 18.07 0.82 8.50
N SER A 252 18.36 2.10 8.74
CA SER A 252 19.58 2.52 9.47
C SER A 252 19.49 2.30 10.98
N THR A 253 18.30 2.00 11.49
CA THR A 253 18.03 1.93 12.92
C THR A 253 18.16 0.49 13.44
N ASN A 254 19.12 0.29 14.35
CA ASN A 254 19.32 -1.01 15.01
C ASN A 254 18.68 -1.11 16.40
N GLN A 255 18.00 -0.06 16.85
CA GLN A 255 17.38 0.02 18.18
C GLN A 255 15.84 0.03 18.06
N PRO A 256 15.13 -0.92 18.69
CA PRO A 256 13.67 -1.00 18.63
C PRO A 256 12.94 0.30 19.02
N ASP A 257 13.41 1.00 20.06
CA ASP A 257 12.78 2.25 20.53
C ASP A 257 12.87 3.38 19.49
N VAL A 258 14.04 3.51 18.86
CA VAL A 258 14.25 4.52 17.81
C VAL A 258 13.40 4.18 16.59
N TYR A 259 13.31 2.90 16.22
CA TYR A 259 12.47 2.44 15.11
C TYR A 259 11.00 2.80 15.35
N GLN A 260 10.48 2.51 16.55
CA GLN A 260 9.12 2.85 16.94
C GLN A 260 8.89 4.36 16.93
N HIS A 261 9.84 5.15 17.45
CA HIS A 261 9.74 6.60 17.49
C HIS A 261 9.61 7.21 16.09
N GLU A 262 10.54 6.87 15.19
CA GLU A 262 10.57 7.39 13.82
C GLU A 262 9.29 7.04 13.04
N LEU A 263 8.84 5.78 13.15
CA LEU A 263 7.61 5.35 12.50
C LEU A 263 6.37 6.07 13.06
N LYS A 264 6.31 6.30 14.38
CA LYS A 264 5.22 7.05 15.01
C LYS A 264 5.19 8.50 14.59
N GLU A 265 6.34 9.17 14.57
CA GLU A 265 6.42 10.57 14.15
C GLU A 265 5.95 10.74 12.70
N PHE A 266 6.36 9.84 11.81
CA PHE A 266 5.86 9.80 10.43
C PHE A 266 4.33 9.65 10.37
N LEU A 267 3.78 8.67 11.08
CA LEU A 267 2.34 8.41 11.11
C LEU A 267 1.55 9.58 11.70
N LEU A 268 2.03 10.18 12.80
CA LEU A 268 1.41 11.36 13.43
C LEU A 268 1.49 12.60 12.53
N SER A 269 2.56 12.76 11.76
CA SER A 269 2.67 13.80 10.74
C SER A 269 1.60 13.62 9.66
N HIS A 270 1.46 12.40 9.13
CA HIS A 270 0.41 12.10 8.15
C HIS A 270 -1.00 12.28 8.74
N ARG A 271 -1.22 11.89 10.00
CA ARG A 271 -2.49 12.09 10.72
C ARG A 271 -2.90 13.56 10.80
N ARG A 272 -1.95 14.47 11.01
CA ARG A 272 -2.17 15.92 11.01
C ARG A 272 -2.55 16.42 9.62
N ALA A 273 -1.80 16.02 8.59
CA ALA A 273 -2.10 16.38 7.19
C ALA A 273 -3.50 15.93 6.73
N LEU A 274 -4.03 14.82 7.26
CA LEU A 274 -5.40 14.37 7.00
C LEU A 274 -6.48 15.24 7.67
N SER A 275 -6.14 15.98 8.73
CA SER A 275 -7.10 16.75 9.54
C SER A 275 -7.16 18.23 9.15
N GLU A 276 -6.05 18.80 8.67
CA GLU A 276 -5.88 20.24 8.41
C GLU A 276 -6.80 20.81 7.31
N ASN A 277 -7.51 19.98 6.55
CA ASN A 277 -8.43 20.39 5.47
C ASN A 277 -9.85 19.81 5.62
N THR A 278 -10.29 19.53 6.85
CA THR A 278 -11.67 19.11 7.15
C THR A 278 -12.56 20.25 7.67
N ASP A 279 -11.98 21.44 7.84
CA ASP A 279 -12.62 22.62 8.43
C ASP A 279 -13.03 23.70 7.39
N GLU A 280 -13.11 23.36 6.11
CA GLU A 280 -13.74 24.18 5.04
C GLU A 280 -15.00 23.51 4.49
#